data_AF-A0A8S9GGU1-F1
#
_entry.id   AF-A0A8S9GGU1-F1
#
_cell.length_a   1.000
_cell.length_b   1.000
_cell.length_c   1.000
_cell.angle_alpha   90.00
_cell.angle_beta   90.00
_cell.angle_gamma   90.00
#
_symmetry.space_group_name_H-M   'P 1'
#
loop_
_entity.id
_entity.type
_entity.pdbx_description
1 polymer ?
#
loop_
_entity_poly.entity_id
_entity_poly.type
_entity_poly.pdbx_seq_one_letter_code
_entity_poly.pdbx_strand_id
1 'polypeptide(L)' 'MKRSKGYAFIQYMSQDDAFLAIETMDRRMYNGRMIYIDIAKPGKRDFQQQPRTSGPPEKLQVPEEPASNEVADCWY' A
#
# COMPACT_ATOMS: atom_id res chain seq x y z
N MET A 1 4.46 0.05 27.11
CA MET A 1 4.03 0.45 25.75
C MET A 1 4.97 -0.14 24.71
N LYS A 2 4.47 -0.94 23.77
CA LYS A 2 5.27 -1.49 22.67
C LYS A 2 5.39 -0.39 21.61
N ARG A 3 6.58 0.18 21.42
CA ARG A 3 6.83 1.14 20.32
C ARG A 3 7.14 0.40 19.02
N SER A 4 6.72 0.97 17.89
CA SER A 4 7.09 0.47 16.57
C SER A 4 8.61 0.53 16.38
N LYS A 5 9.17 -0.44 15.66
CA LYS A 5 10.62 -0.48 15.37
C LYS A 5 11.07 0.52 14.29
N GLY A 6 10.14 1.11 13.54
CA GLY A 6 10.46 2.10 12.51
C GLY A 6 10.84 1.52 11.14
N TYR A 7 10.55 0.24 10.89
CA TYR A 7 10.73 -0.39 9.58
C TYR A 7 9.59 -1.37 9.30
N ALA A 8 9.36 -1.66 8.02
CA ALA A 8 8.38 -2.61 7.53
C ALA A 8 8.92 -3.31 6.26
N PHE A 9 8.32 -4.44 5.91
CA PHE A 9 8.56 -5.13 4.65
C PHE A 9 7.26 -5.13 3.85
N ILE A 10 7.37 -4.85 2.56
CA ILE A 10 6.21 -4.77 1.65
C ILE A 10 6.48 -5.75 0.50
N GLN A 11 5.52 -6.63 0.26
CA GLN A 11 5.56 -7.55 -0.89
C GLN A 11 4.64 -7.00 -1.98
N TYR A 12 5.22 -6.67 -3.13
CA TYR A 12 4.47 -6.31 -4.33
C TYR A 12 4.07 -7.56 -5.13
N MET A 13 3.05 -7.42 -5.98
CA MET A 13 2.64 -8.48 -6.92
C MET A 13 3.59 -8.57 -8.11
N SER A 14 4.02 -7.41 -8.65
CA SER A 14 4.97 -7.32 -9.75
C SER A 14 6.34 -6.83 -9.27
N GLN A 15 7.38 -7.29 -9.95
CA GLN A 15 8.74 -6.79 -9.78
C GLN A 15 8.85 -5.32 -10.22
N ASP A 16 8.15 -4.94 -11.31
CA ASP A 16 8.19 -3.57 -11.84
C ASP A 16 7.60 -2.57 -10.85
N ASP A 17 6.51 -2.93 -10.17
CA ASP A 17 5.90 -2.11 -9.13
C ASP A 17 6.86 -1.87 -7.95
N ALA A 18 7.64 -2.90 -7.59
CA ALA A 18 8.62 -2.80 -6.52
C ALA A 18 9.75 -1.83 -6.88
N PHE A 19 10.25 -1.88 -8.12
CA PHE A 19 11.27 -0.95 -8.58
C PHE A 19 10.74 0.48 -8.70
N LEU A 20 9.54 0.66 -9.24
CA LEU A 20 8.91 1.97 -9.31
C LEU A 20 8.77 2.59 -7.92
N ALA A 21 8.40 1.80 -6.90
CA ALA A 21 8.34 2.27 -5.53
C ALA A 21 9.70 2.71 -4.99
N ILE A 22 10.78 1.97 -5.28
CA ILE A 22 12.14 2.37 -4.90
C ILE A 22 12.51 3.70 -5.56
N GLU A 23 12.30 3.83 -6.87
CA GLU A 23 12.69 5.03 -7.63
C GLU A 23 11.92 6.28 -7.20
N THR A 24 10.63 6.15 -6.91
CA THR A 24 9.75 7.29 -6.65
C THR A 24 9.77 7.73 -5.18
N MET A 25 9.85 6.77 -4.25
CA MET A 25 9.63 7.00 -2.83
C MET A 25 10.90 6.94 -1.97
N ASP A 26 12.02 6.41 -2.48
CA ASP A 26 13.27 6.44 -1.73
C ASP A 26 13.73 7.87 -1.43
N ARG A 27 14.19 8.11 -0.20
CA ARG A 27 14.63 9.41 0.33
C ARG A 27 13.58 10.53 0.25
N ARG A 28 12.29 10.20 0.14
CA ARG A 28 11.21 11.18 0.22
C ARG A 28 10.90 11.58 1.66
N MET A 29 10.38 12.80 1.82
CA MET A 29 9.75 13.26 3.06
C MET A 29 8.34 12.70 3.15
N TYR A 30 8.06 11.87 4.15
CA TYR A 30 6.74 11.32 4.43
C TYR A 30 6.37 11.55 5.90
N ASN A 31 5.26 12.25 6.15
CA ASN A 31 4.79 12.59 7.50
C ASN A 31 5.88 13.21 8.40
N GLY A 32 6.68 14.12 7.85
CA GLY A 32 7.76 14.81 8.56
C GLY A 32 8.98 13.93 8.88
N ARG A 33 9.11 12.76 8.24
CA ARG A 33 10.28 11.89 8.36
C ARG A 33 10.83 11.52 6.99
N MET A 34 12.15 11.47 6.84
CA MET A 34 12.77 10.90 5.65
C MET A 34 12.62 9.38 5.70
N ILE A 35 12.07 8.81 4.64
CA ILE A 35 11.98 7.36 4.49
C ILE A 35 13.09 6.85 3.56
N TYR A 36 13.50 5.60 3.77
CA TYR A 36 14.46 4.90 2.93
C TYR A 36 13.82 3.60 2.46
N ILE A 37 14.00 3.27 1.19
CA ILE A 37 13.44 2.07 0.57
C ILE A 37 14.59 1.31 -0.10
N ASP A 38 14.71 0.03 0.20
CA ASP A 38 15.72 -0.86 -0.35
C ASP A 38 15.11 -2.25 -0.59
N ILE A 39 15.74 -3.04 -1.45
CA ILE A 39 15.33 -4.42 -1.73
C ILE A 39 15.47 -5.26 -0.47
N ALA A 40 14.38 -5.95 -0.11
CA ALA A 40 14.35 -6.80 1.07
C ALA A 40 15.33 -7.97 0.93
N LYS A 41 16.28 -8.06 1.86
CA LYS A 41 17.21 -9.19 1.95
C LYS A 41 16.53 -10.31 2.73
N PRO A 42 16.43 -11.54 2.19
CA PRO A 42 15.82 -12.65 2.91
C PRO A 42 16.61 -12.94 4.19
N GLY A 43 15.95 -12.79 5.33
CA GLY A 43 16.47 -13.13 6.64
C GLY A 43 16.57 -14.63 6.83
N LYS A 44 17.47 -15.06 7.72
CA LYS A 44 17.72 -16.49 8.02
C LYS A 44 16.47 -17.26 8.51
N ARG A 45 15.39 -16.57 8.89
CA ARG A 45 14.14 -17.15 9.41
C ARG A 45 12.93 -16.91 8.50
N ASP A 46 13.11 -16.19 7.40
CA ASP A 46 11.98 -15.70 6.58
C ASP A 46 11.41 -16.79 5.68
N PHE A 47 12.22 -17.81 5.35
CA PHE A 47 11.77 -18.99 4.62
C PHE A 47 10.86 -19.94 5.41
N GLN A 48 10.78 -19.79 6.74
CA GLN A 48 10.02 -20.70 7.61
C GLN A 48 8.76 -20.06 8.20
N GLN A 49 8.55 -18.76 8.02
CA GLN A 49 7.39 -18.07 8.58
C GLN A 49 6.41 -17.68 7.47
N GLN A 50 5.13 -17.95 7.72
CA GLN A 50 4.05 -17.44 6.88
C GLN A 50 4.14 -15.90 6.80
N PRO A 51 3.80 -15.28 5.65
CA PRO A 51 3.81 -13.84 5.51
C PRO A 51 3.01 -13.20 6.65
N ARG A 52 3.66 -12.37 7.48
CA ARG A 52 3.00 -11.70 8.62
C ARG A 52 2.09 -10.55 8.19
N THR A 53 2.04 -10.26 6.90
CA THR A 53 1.15 -9.29 6.29
C THR A 53 -0.09 -10.05 5.86
N SER A 54 -1.24 -9.71 6.46
CA SER A 54 -2.51 -9.82 5.74
C SER A 54 -2.31 -9.08 4.43
N GLY A 55 -2.71 -9.66 3.29
CA GLY A 55 -2.58 -8.99 2.00
C GLY A 55 -3.29 -7.63 1.97
N PRO A 56 -3.38 -6.99 0.78
CA PRO A 56 -4.27 -5.86 0.59
C PRO A 56 -5.64 -6.19 1.22
N PRO A 57 -6.30 -5.23 1.90
CA PRO A 57 -7.62 -5.49 2.47
C PRO A 57 -8.48 -6.14 1.39
N GLU A 58 -9.11 -7.27 1.75
CA GLU A 58 -10.06 -7.94 0.89
C GLU A 58 -10.99 -6.87 0.32
N LYS A 59 -11.13 -6.80 -1.01
CA LYS A 59 -11.96 -5.78 -1.66
C LYS A 59 -13.35 -5.86 -1.04
N LEU A 60 -13.65 -4.96 -0.11
CA LEU A 60 -15.00 -4.66 0.29
C LEU A 60 -15.67 -4.23 -1.02
N GLN A 61 -16.61 -5.03 -1.50
CA GLN A 61 -17.47 -4.69 -2.61
C GLN A 61 -18.14 -3.37 -2.21
N VAL A 62 -17.59 -2.26 -2.68
CA VAL A 62 -18.28 -0.97 -2.61
C VAL A 62 -19.49 -1.17 -3.52
N PRO A 63 -20.73 -1.06 -3.02
CA PRO A 63 -21.90 -1.07 -3.88
C PRO A 63 -21.65 -0.03 -4.97
N GLU A 64 -21.76 -0.44 -6.23
CA GLU A 64 -21.72 0.48 -7.37
C GLU A 64 -22.75 1.56 -7.08
N GLU A 65 -22.29 2.80 -6.84
CA GLU A 65 -23.17 3.95 -6.73
C GLU A 65 -23.98 4.00 -8.03
N PRO A 66 -25.31 3.80 -8.01
CA PRO A 66 -26.08 4.01 -9.21
C PRO A 66 -25.90 5.48 -9.55
N ALA A 67 -25.38 5.75 -10.73
CA ALA A 67 -25.41 7.08 -11.32
C ALA A 67 -26.88 7.52 -11.35
N SER A 68 -27.31 8.22 -10.31
CA SER A 68 -28.45 9.10 -10.38
C SER A 68 -28.06 10.16 -11.38
N ASN A 69 -28.37 9.90 -12.65
CA ASN A 69 -28.54 10.96 -13.64
C ASN A 69 -29.71 11.80 -13.15
N GLU A 70 -29.43 12.71 -12.22
CA GLU A 70 -30.25 13.86 -11.95
C GLU A 70 -30.22 14.73 -13.21
N VAL A 71 -31.09 14.41 -14.17
CA VAL A 71 -31.44 15.38 -15.19
C VAL A 71 -32.35 16.39 -14.49
N ALA A 72 -31.72 17.45 -14.00
CA ALA A 72 -32.41 18.60 -13.46
C ALA A 72 -33.17 19.31 -14.58
N ASP A 73 -34.42 18.91 -14.82
CA ASP A 73 -35.39 19.72 -15.56
C ASP A 73 -36.26 20.47 -14.56
N CYS A 74 -35.61 21.37 -13.82
CA CYS A 74 -36.28 22.60 -13.39
C CYS A 74 -36.61 23.41 -14.65
N TRP A 75 -37.74 24.11 -14.59
CA TRP A 75 -38.26 25.15 -15.50
C TRP A 75 -39.42 24.75 -16.43
N TYR A 76 -40.60 25.15 -15.95
CA TYR A 76 -41.96 25.32 -16.53
C TYR A 76 -42.89 24.11 -16.68
#